data_AF-U2RXH2-F1
#
_entry.id   AF-U2RXH2-F1
#
_cell.length_a   1.000
_cell.length_b   1.000
_cell.length_c   1.000
_cell.angle_alpha   90.00
_cell.angle_beta   90.00
_cell.angle_gamma   90.00
#
_symmetry.space_group_name_H-M   'P 1'
#
loop_
_entity.id
_entity.type
_entity.pdbx_description
1 polymer ?
#
loop_
_entity_poly.entity_id
_entity_poly.type
_entity_poly.pdbx_seq_one_letter_code
_entity_poly.pdbx_strand_id
1 'polypeptide(L)'
;MESYSGDGAHTMIALNDHDADGKDVSWIWDVDFAPLKSDKVQLVTGTRAPDLELRLHYDDIAVAIREPDIRRALDLFIKTPTPTLKRIYCTYTAMLAVRRTLRPGILGEAA
;
A
#
# COMPACT_ATOMS: atom_id res chain seq x y z
N MET A 1 -0.09 -18.67 8.35
CA MET A 1 0.01 -17.25 8.73
C MET A 1 -1.30 -16.59 8.33
N GLU A 2 -2.36 -16.87 9.10
CA GLU A 2 -3.71 -16.32 8.88
C GLU A 2 -3.80 -14.97 9.59
N SER A 3 -3.57 -13.87 8.88
CA SER A 3 -3.77 -12.51 9.42
C SER A 3 -4.79 -11.69 8.62
N TYR A 4 -5.51 -12.33 7.69
CA TYR A 4 -6.56 -11.70 6.92
C TYR A 4 -7.94 -12.09 7.45
N SER A 5 -8.54 -11.23 8.27
CA SER A 5 -9.99 -11.17 8.40
C SER A 5 -10.51 -10.33 7.22
N GLY A 6 -11.25 -10.98 6.31
CA GLY A 6 -11.78 -10.42 5.06
C GLY A 6 -12.90 -9.40 5.22
N ASP A 7 -12.84 -8.60 6.28
CA ASP A 7 -13.73 -7.47 6.46
C ASP A 7 -13.27 -6.36 5.52
N GLY A 8 -13.92 -6.31 4.36
CA GLY A 8 -13.71 -5.38 3.24
C GLY A 8 -12.96 -4.11 3.62
N ALA A 9 -11.66 -4.05 3.33
CA ALA A 9 -10.80 -2.93 3.70
C ALA A 9 -10.41 -2.08 2.50
N HIS A 10 -10.41 -0.75 2.67
CA HIS A 10 -9.82 0.16 1.70
C HIS A 10 -8.30 0.05 1.81
N THR A 11 -7.64 -0.56 0.83
CA THR A 11 -6.27 -1.07 0.92
C THR A 11 -5.28 -0.26 0.09
N MET A 12 -4.16 0.10 0.72
CA MET A 12 -2.96 0.62 0.07
C MET A 12 -1.79 -0.33 0.33
N ILE A 13 -0.94 -0.55 -0.68
CA ILE A 13 0.28 -1.36 -0.55
C ILE A 13 1.51 -0.55 -0.99
N ALA A 14 2.52 -0.47 -0.15
CA ALA A 14 3.74 0.30 -0.39
C ALA A 14 4.99 -0.59 -0.42
N LEU A 15 5.64 -0.66 -1.58
CA LEU A 15 6.80 -1.53 -1.82
C LEU A 15 8.03 -0.71 -2.20
N ASN A 16 9.07 -0.80 -1.38
CA ASN A 16 10.39 -0.24 -1.64
C ASN A 16 11.43 -1.35 -1.74
N ASP A 17 12.55 -1.04 -2.38
CA ASP A 17 13.75 -1.89 -2.53
C ASP A 17 15.02 -1.18 -2.01
N HIS A 18 14.90 -0.37 -0.95
CA HIS A 18 16.07 0.22 -0.31
C HIS A 18 16.88 -0.85 0.44
N ASP A 19 18.11 -0.53 0.83
CA ASP A 19 19.03 -1.52 1.42
C ASP A 19 18.44 -2.20 2.68
N ALA A 20 17.62 -1.47 3.44
CA ALA A 20 16.93 -1.99 4.63
C ALA A 20 15.68 -2.82 4.31
N ASP A 21 15.13 -2.75 3.09
CA ASP A 21 13.99 -3.55 2.63
C ASP A 21 14.43 -4.82 1.87
N GLY A 22 15.64 -4.78 1.30
CA GLY A 22 16.13 -5.78 0.36
C GLY A 22 15.98 -5.31 -1.09
N LYS A 23 17.06 -5.44 -1.87
CA LYS A 23 17.07 -5.06 -3.30
C LYS A 23 16.28 -6.02 -4.18
N ASP A 24 16.21 -7.28 -3.75
CA ASP A 24 15.46 -8.31 -4.43
C ASP A 24 14.02 -8.35 -3.90
N VAL A 25 13.08 -7.99 -4.77
CA VAL A 25 11.64 -7.98 -4.49
C VAL A 25 10.93 -9.21 -5.05
N SER A 26 11.66 -10.23 -5.51
CA SER A 26 11.05 -11.45 -6.07
C SER A 26 10.13 -12.18 -5.08
N TRP A 27 10.32 -11.98 -3.78
CA TRP A 27 9.46 -12.53 -2.73
C TRP A 27 7.97 -12.17 -2.90
N ILE A 28 7.62 -11.09 -3.62
CA ILE A 28 6.22 -10.76 -3.90
C ILE A 28 5.51 -11.84 -4.73
N TRP A 29 6.25 -12.68 -5.45
CA TRP A 29 5.69 -13.79 -6.23
C TRP A 29 5.30 -14.98 -5.35
N ASP A 30 5.92 -15.12 -4.17
CA ASP A 30 5.59 -16.17 -3.21
C ASP A 30 4.43 -15.77 -2.28
N VAL A 31 3.97 -14.51 -2.33
CA VAL A 31 2.84 -14.02 -1.54
C VAL A 31 1.52 -14.40 -2.18
N ASP A 32 0.63 -14.97 -1.36
CA ASP A 32 -0.77 -15.19 -1.71
C ASP A 32 -1.58 -13.88 -1.57
N PHE A 33 -1.91 -13.24 -2.70
CA PHE A 33 -2.77 -12.06 -2.73
C PHE A 33 -4.25 -12.40 -2.98
N ALA A 34 -4.62 -13.67 -3.14
CA ALA A 34 -6.01 -14.08 -3.41
C ALA A 34 -7.04 -13.47 -2.44
N PRO A 35 -6.74 -13.27 -1.14
CA PRO A 35 -7.69 -12.63 -0.22
C PRO A 35 -8.04 -11.18 -0.60
N LEU A 36 -7.19 -10.45 -1.33
CA LEU A 36 -7.46 -9.07 -1.76
C LEU A 36 -8.39 -8.96 -2.97
N LYS A 37 -8.72 -10.08 -3.64
CA LYS A 37 -9.61 -10.09 -4.81
C LYS A 37 -10.98 -9.47 -4.53
N SER A 38 -11.53 -9.71 -3.33
CA SER A 38 -12.83 -9.18 -2.94
C SER A 38 -12.83 -7.66 -2.76
N ASP A 39 -11.73 -7.13 -2.25
CA ASP A 39 -11.66 -5.76 -1.70
C ASP A 39 -11.10 -4.76 -2.71
N LYS A 40 -10.40 -5.27 -3.73
CA LYS A 40 -9.56 -4.51 -4.68
C LYS A 40 -8.45 -3.76 -3.95
N VAL A 41 -7.39 -3.41 -4.68
CA VAL A 41 -6.33 -2.55 -4.14
C VAL A 41 -6.56 -1.14 -4.65
N GLN A 42 -6.84 -0.20 -3.75
CA GLN A 42 -7.13 1.18 -4.17
C GLN A 42 -5.86 1.93 -4.54
N LEU A 43 -4.73 1.61 -3.90
CA LEU A 43 -3.49 2.31 -4.21
C LEU A 43 -2.25 1.44 -4.03
N VAL A 44 -1.34 1.49 -5.00
CA VAL A 44 0.04 0.99 -4.85
C VAL A 44 1.06 2.13 -4.95
N THR A 45 2.11 2.07 -4.13
CA THR A 45 3.12 3.13 -4.00
C THR A 45 4.52 2.59 -3.66
N GLY A 46 5.52 3.46 -3.66
CA GLY A 46 6.93 3.13 -3.40
C GLY A 46 7.75 2.93 -4.67
N THR A 47 9.05 2.68 -4.51
CA THR A 47 10.00 2.56 -5.63
C THR A 47 9.68 1.40 -6.57
N ARG A 48 9.02 0.36 -6.05
CA ARG A 48 8.64 -0.86 -6.80
C ARG A 48 7.13 -0.99 -6.96
N ALA A 49 6.41 0.14 -6.93
CA ALA A 49 4.97 0.17 -7.25
C ALA A 49 4.63 -0.48 -8.60
N PRO A 50 5.43 -0.30 -9.69
CA PRO A 50 5.15 -0.98 -10.96
C PRO A 50 5.25 -2.51 -10.88
N ASP A 51 6.26 -3.05 -10.18
CA ASP A 51 6.41 -4.50 -10.00
C ASP A 51 5.23 -5.09 -9.21
N LEU A 52 4.78 -4.36 -8.19
CA LEU A 52 3.65 -4.76 -7.37
C LEU A 52 2.33 -4.72 -8.15
N GLU A 53 2.10 -3.67 -8.95
CA GLU A 53 0.93 -3.58 -9.84
C GLU A 53 0.90 -4.75 -10.82
N LEU A 54 2.04 -5.07 -11.44
CA LEU A 54 2.16 -6.22 -12.33
C LEU A 54 1.86 -7.53 -11.59
N ARG A 55 2.44 -7.74 -10.40
CA ARG A 55 2.19 -8.94 -9.60
C ARG A 55 0.71 -9.10 -9.27
N LEU A 56 0.03 -8.03 -8.88
CA LEU A 56 -1.41 -8.05 -8.58
C LEU A 56 -2.26 -8.33 -9.82
N HIS A 57 -1.84 -7.81 -10.98
CA HIS A 57 -2.51 -8.06 -12.26
C HIS A 57 -2.51 -9.55 -12.63
N TYR A 58 -1.44 -10.29 -12.35
CA TYR A 58 -1.39 -11.74 -12.56
C TYR A 58 -2.38 -12.52 -11.69
N ASP A 59 -2.78 -11.96 -10.55
CA ASP A 59 -3.84 -12.52 -9.70
C ASP A 59 -5.20 -11.92 -10.02
N ASP A 60 -5.42 -11.24 -11.15
CA ASP A 60 -6.68 -10.56 -11.50
C ASP A 60 -7.14 -9.52 -10.45
N ILE A 61 -6.22 -8.97 -9.66
CA ILE A 61 -6.52 -7.96 -8.64
C ILE A 61 -6.34 -6.58 -9.26
N ALA A 62 -7.44 -5.87 -9.43
CA ALA A 62 -7.43 -4.51 -9.96
C ALA A 62 -6.77 -3.53 -8.97
N VAL A 63 -5.85 -2.72 -9.50
CA VAL A 63 -5.26 -1.57 -8.82
C VAL A 63 -5.92 -0.30 -9.36
N ALA A 64 -6.51 0.52 -8.49
CA ALA A 64 -7.17 1.75 -8.94
C ALA A 64 -6.19 2.89 -9.24
N ILE A 65 -5.13 3.02 -8.42
CA ILE A 65 -4.14 4.10 -8.54
C ILE A 65 -2.74 3.54 -8.31
N ARG A 66 -1.79 3.88 -9.18
CA ARG A 66 -0.36 3.77 -8.92
C ARG A 66 0.24 5.16 -8.76
N GLU A 67 0.75 5.47 -7.56
CA GLU A 67 1.45 6.72 -7.25
C GLU A 67 2.79 6.40 -6.56
N PRO A 68 3.93 6.52 -7.26
CA PRO A 68 5.24 6.17 -6.69
C PRO A 68 5.66 7.00 -5.46
N ASP A 69 5.23 8.26 -5.36
CA ASP A 69 5.56 9.10 -4.21
C ASP A 69 4.67 8.76 -3.01
N ILE A 70 5.28 8.19 -1.96
CA ILE A 70 4.56 7.72 -0.77
C ILE A 70 3.79 8.84 -0.07
N ARG A 71 4.27 10.09 -0.09
CA ARG A 71 3.58 11.20 0.59
C ARG A 71 2.30 11.56 -0.16
N ARG A 72 2.39 11.76 -1.48
CA ARG A 72 1.24 12.03 -2.33
C ARG A 72 0.23 10.88 -2.31
N ALA A 73 0.72 9.66 -2.40
CA ALA A 73 -0.08 8.44 -2.31
C ALA A 73 -0.88 8.39 -0.99
N LEU A 74 -0.21 8.64 0.13
CA LEU A 74 -0.84 8.62 1.44
C LEU A 74 -1.85 9.77 1.60
N ASP A 75 -1.55 10.97 1.11
CA ASP A 75 -2.50 12.09 1.14
C ASP A 75 -3.78 11.77 0.36
N LEU A 76 -3.65 11.19 -0.84
CA LEU A 76 -4.79 10.73 -1.64
C LEU A 76 -5.58 9.65 -0.90
N PHE A 77 -4.88 8.67 -0.33
CA PHE A 77 -5.48 7.54 0.37
C PHE A 77 -6.23 7.98 1.63
N ILE A 78 -5.68 8.90 2.43
CA ILE A 78 -6.33 9.42 3.65
C ILE A 78 -7.51 10.33 3.30
N LYS A 79 -7.41 11.16 2.26
CA LYS A 79 -8.48 12.09 1.86
C LYS A 79 -9.66 11.39 1.19
N THR A 80 -9.47 10.21 0.63
CA THR A 80 -10.55 9.42 0.01
C THR A 80 -11.58 8.98 1.05
N PRO A 81 -12.84 9.47 1.01
CA PRO A 81 -13.87 9.04 1.95
C PRO A 81 -14.25 7.59 1.69
N THR A 82 -14.33 6.77 2.74
CA THR A 82 -14.76 5.38 2.65
C THR A 82 -15.40 4.95 3.96
N PRO A 83 -16.49 4.14 3.92
CA PRO A 83 -17.10 3.58 5.13
C PRO A 83 -16.29 2.42 5.72
N THR A 84 -15.30 1.90 4.98
CA THR A 84 -14.48 0.76 5.39
C THR A 84 -13.19 1.17 6.08
N LEU A 85 -12.63 0.25 6.86
CA LEU A 85 -11.32 0.47 7.49
C LEU A 85 -10.24 0.67 6.42
N LYS A 86 -9.38 1.68 6.62
CA LYS A 86 -8.19 1.89 5.79
C LYS A 86 -7.05 0.99 6.27
N ARG A 87 -6.50 0.19 5.37
CA ARG A 87 -5.42 -0.75 5.64
C ARG A 87 -4.21 -0.43 4.77
N ILE A 88 -3.02 -0.43 5.38
CA ILE A 88 -1.76 -0.18 4.68
C ILE A 88 -0.83 -1.37 4.92
N TYR A 89 -0.44 -2.05 3.84
CA TYR A 89 0.66 -3.01 3.86
C TYR A 89 1.91 -2.31 3.34
N CYS A 90 3.04 -2.46 4.02
CA CYS A 90 4.25 -1.76 3.62
C CYS A 90 5.52 -2.49 4.03
N THR A 91 6.56 -2.33 3.20
CA THR A 91 7.95 -2.64 3.56
C THR A 91 8.48 -1.69 4.63
N TYR A 92 9.63 -2.01 5.21
CA TYR A 92 10.15 -1.31 6.39
C TYR A 92 10.37 0.19 6.16
N THR A 93 11.09 0.59 5.11
CA THR A 93 11.33 2.01 4.85
C THR A 93 10.08 2.75 4.39
N ALA A 94 9.19 2.07 3.66
CA ALA A 94 7.89 2.60 3.29
C ALA A 94 7.02 2.88 4.53
N MET A 95 7.03 1.97 5.51
CA MET A 95 6.37 2.15 6.81
C MET A 95 6.93 3.36 7.56
N LEU A 96 8.26 3.55 7.56
CA LEU A 96 8.89 4.73 8.17
C LEU A 96 8.44 6.03 7.49
N ALA A 97 8.34 6.04 6.16
CA ALA A 97 7.85 7.19 5.40
C ALA A 97 6.38 7.50 5.74
N VAL A 98 5.51 6.49 5.74
CA VAL A 98 4.09 6.62 6.12
C VAL A 98 3.94 7.17 7.54
N ARG A 99 4.64 6.60 8.53
CA ARG A 99 4.59 7.06 9.93
C ARG A 99 5.13 8.48 10.12
N ARG A 100 6.08 8.92 9.30
CA ARG A 100 6.57 10.31 9.33
C ARG A 100 5.49 11.27 8.85
N THR A 101 4.81 10.94 7.76
CA THR A 101 3.73 11.78 7.20
C THR A 101 2.50 11.82 8.10
N LEU A 102 2.16 10.71 8.77
CA LEU A 102 1.00 10.62 9.69
C LEU A 102 1.18 11.35 11.03
N ARG A 103 2.39 11.79 11.39
CA ARG A 103 2.61 12.37 12.73
C ARG A 103 1.81 13.68 12.89
N PRO A 104 1.13 13.91 14.04
CA PRO A 104 0.23 15.06 14.28
C PRO A 104 0.86 16.47 14.27
N GLY A 105 2.05 16.66 13.69
CA GLY A 105 2.68 17.98 13.53
C GLY A 105 3.19 18.26 12.12
N ILE A 106 2.90 17.38 11.14
CA ILE A 106 3.35 17.52 9.74
C ILE A 106 2.16 17.69 8.78
N LEU A 107 1.00 17.14 9.11
CA LEU A 107 -0.26 17.51 8.48
C LEU A 107 -0.78 18.75 9.23
N GLY A 108 -0.43 19.93 8.73
CA GLY A 108 -0.87 21.20 9.29
C GLY A 108 -2.39 21.24 9.46
N GLU A 109 -2.81 21.92 10.51
CA GLU A 109 -4.17 22.42 10.70
C GLU A 109 -4.71 22.94 9.36
N ALA A 110 -5.71 22.24 8.82
CA ALA A 110 -6.69 22.85 7.95
C ALA A 110 -7.92 23.08 8.83
N ALA A 111 -7.90 24.23 9.51
CA ALA A 111 -9.10 24.93 9.95
C ALA A 111 -9.90 25.43 8.75
#